data_AF-A0A2D4FAF3-F1
#
_entry.id   AF-A0A2D4FAF3-F1
#
_cell.length_a   1.000
_cell.length_b   1.000
_cell.length_c   1.000
_cell.angle_alpha   90.00
_cell.angle_beta   90.00
_cell.angle_gamma   90.00
#
_symmetry.space_group_name_H-M   'P 1'
#
loop_
_entity.id
_entity.type
_entity.pdbx_description
1 polymer ?
#
loop_
_entity_poly.entity_id
_entity_poly.type
_entity_poly.pdbx_seq_one_letter_code
_entity_poly.pdbx_strand_id
1 'polypeptide(L)'
;RMAPSLEPSSIAQFGDSGAATLMSWLPQVFSPHPLQDNVDLTKAVVMGHSFGGATAVLALVKEAQFKCAVALDAWMFPLENSAYPKVTKPVLFINTESFQTAESVAKMKK
;
A
#
# COMPACT_ATOMS: atom_id res chain seq x y z
N ARG A 1 19.23 53.74 -8.91
CA ARG A 1 18.51 54.48 -9.98
C ARG A 1 17.50 53.52 -10.59
N MET A 2 16.22 53.87 -10.43
CA MET A 2 15.01 53.43 -11.14
C MET A 2 14.76 51.93 -11.38
N ALA A 3 13.78 51.40 -10.64
CA ALA A 3 12.90 50.33 -11.11
C ALA A 3 12.02 50.85 -12.27
N PRO A 4 11.76 50.05 -13.32
CA PRO A 4 10.69 50.34 -14.27
C PRO A 4 9.33 49.96 -13.68
N SER A 5 8.38 50.86 -13.93
CA SER A 5 6.97 50.84 -13.56
C SER A 5 6.23 49.60 -14.06
N LEU A 6 5.28 49.14 -13.25
CA LEU A 6 4.24 48.18 -13.64
C LEU A 6 3.37 48.80 -14.73
N GLU A 7 3.21 48.10 -15.86
CA GLU A 7 2.13 48.33 -16.82
C GLU A 7 1.13 47.17 -16.69
N PRO A 8 -0.13 47.43 -16.29
CA PRO A 8 -1.16 46.41 -16.19
C PRO A 8 -1.84 46.22 -17.55
N SER A 9 -1.21 45.48 -18.46
CA SER A 9 -1.79 45.25 -19.81
C SER A 9 -1.58 43.83 -20.33
N SER A 10 -2.03 42.82 -19.57
CA SER A 10 -2.66 41.62 -20.13
C SER A 10 -3.26 40.73 -19.03
N ILE A 11 -4.18 41.29 -18.23
CA ILE A 11 -5.26 40.43 -17.74
C ILE A 11 -6.04 40.05 -19.00
N ALA A 12 -5.74 38.87 -19.53
CA ALA A 12 -6.58 38.23 -20.53
C ALA A 12 -8.01 38.29 -19.98
N GLN A 13 -8.85 39.08 -20.64
CA GLN A 13 -10.28 39.03 -20.40
C GLN A 13 -10.72 37.61 -20.72
N PHE A 14 -10.81 36.78 -19.69
CA PHE A 14 -11.57 35.54 -19.77
C PHE A 14 -13.02 35.97 -19.98
N GLY A 15 -13.42 36.13 -21.24
CA GLY A 15 -14.85 36.16 -21.59
C GLY A 15 -15.51 34.90 -21.04
N ASP A 16 -16.83 34.94 -20.85
CA ASP A 16 -17.64 33.85 -20.26
C ASP A 16 -17.29 32.43 -20.76
N SER A 17 -16.80 32.31 -22.00
CA SER A 17 -16.31 31.06 -22.61
C SER A 17 -15.07 30.47 -21.94
N GLY A 18 -14.13 31.29 -21.44
CA GLY A 18 -12.92 30.84 -20.77
C GLY A 18 -13.17 30.30 -19.36
N ALA A 19 -14.08 30.93 -18.62
CA ALA A 19 -14.54 30.46 -17.32
C ALA A 19 -15.34 29.15 -17.45
N ALA A 20 -16.22 29.04 -18.45
CA ALA A 20 -16.96 27.81 -18.74
C ALA A 20 -16.03 26.66 -19.14
N THR A 21 -14.98 26.96 -19.93
CA THR A 21 -13.96 25.97 -20.29
C THR A 21 -13.20 25.52 -19.04
N LEU A 22 -12.68 26.43 -18.21
CA LEU A 22 -12.03 26.08 -16.94
C LEU A 22 -12.92 25.23 -16.03
N MET A 23 -14.19 25.60 -15.88
CA MET A 23 -15.17 24.87 -15.06
C MET A 23 -15.43 23.44 -15.57
N SER A 24 -15.36 23.21 -16.89
CA SER A 24 -15.51 21.86 -17.47
C SER A 24 -14.29 20.94 -17.25
N TRP A 25 -13.12 21.52 -16.99
CA TRP A 25 -11.89 20.78 -16.70
C TRP A 25 -11.69 20.54 -15.20
N LEU A 26 -12.26 21.38 -14.33
CA LEU A 26 -12.16 21.22 -12.88
C LEU A 26 -12.49 19.79 -12.39
N PRO A 27 -13.58 19.14 -12.83
CA PRO A 27 -13.86 17.76 -12.43
C PRO A 27 -12.80 16.78 -12.93
N GLN A 28 -12.22 16.98 -14.11
CA GLN A 28 -11.22 16.06 -14.68
C GLN A 28 -9.85 16.21 -13.99
N VAL A 29 -9.52 17.43 -13.55
CA VAL A 29 -8.27 17.75 -12.87
C VAL A 29 -8.33 17.43 -11.37
N PHE A 30 -9.51 17.56 -10.76
CA PHE A 30 -9.72 17.37 -9.32
C PHE A 30 -10.63 16.18 -9.00
N SER A 31 -10.82 15.24 -9.93
CA SER A 31 -11.55 14.01 -9.63
C SER A 31 -10.80 13.27 -8.52
N PRO A 32 -11.40 13.10 -7.33
CA PRO A 32 -10.79 12.31 -6.28
C PRO A 32 -10.55 10.90 -6.79
N HIS A 33 -9.41 10.32 -6.42
CA HIS A 33 -9.10 8.96 -6.82
C HIS A 33 -10.20 8.02 -6.29
N PRO A 34 -10.66 7.00 -7.02
CA PRO A 34 -11.73 6.10 -6.55
C PRO A 34 -11.46 5.40 -5.21
N LEU A 35 -10.21 5.39 -4.75
CA LEU A 35 -9.80 4.81 -3.46
C LEU A 35 -9.74 5.84 -2.32
N GLN A 36 -9.83 7.14 -2.64
CA GLN A 36 -9.86 8.19 -1.62
C GLN A 36 -11.05 7.94 -0.69
N ASP A 37 -10.80 7.96 0.61
CA ASP A 37 -11.76 7.70 1.69
C ASP A 37 -12.46 6.31 1.65
N ASN A 38 -12.03 5.41 0.76
CA ASN A 38 -12.60 4.07 0.59
C ASN A 38 -11.69 2.96 1.13
N VAL A 39 -10.53 3.29 1.71
CA VAL A 39 -9.56 2.32 2.26
C VAL A 39 -9.26 2.63 3.72
N ASP A 40 -9.67 1.74 4.61
CA ASP A 40 -9.35 1.82 6.05
C ASP A 40 -8.00 1.16 6.36
N LEU A 41 -6.92 1.95 6.30
CA LEU A 41 -5.57 1.49 6.61
C LEU A 41 -5.39 1.09 8.10
N THR A 42 -6.32 1.44 8.99
CA THR A 42 -6.28 0.96 10.38
C THR A 42 -6.60 -0.52 10.50
N LYS A 43 -7.17 -1.13 9.44
CA LYS A 43 -7.53 -2.56 9.34
C LYS A 43 -6.76 -3.32 8.26
N ALA A 44 -5.57 -2.84 7.89
CA ALA A 44 -4.76 -3.45 6.84
C ALA A 44 -4.27 -4.86 7.24
N VAL A 45 -4.35 -5.80 6.30
CA VAL A 45 -3.87 -7.20 6.42
C VAL A 45 -2.99 -7.50 5.22
N VAL A 46 -1.96 -8.33 5.41
CA VAL A 46 -1.06 -8.77 4.34
C VAL A 46 -1.23 -10.25 4.06
N MET A 47 -1.18 -10.64 2.80
CA MET A 47 -1.21 -12.05 2.42
C MET A 47 -0.21 -12.34 1.32
N GLY A 48 0.24 -13.58 1.24
CA GLY A 48 1.14 -14.00 0.17
C GLY A 48 1.27 -15.51 0.07
N HIS A 49 1.70 -15.95 -1.11
CA HIS A 49 1.82 -17.37 -1.48
C HIS A 49 3.29 -17.78 -1.61
N SER A 50 3.64 -18.99 -1.17
CA SER A 50 4.99 -19.55 -1.28
C SER A 50 6.02 -18.62 -0.65
N PHE A 51 6.97 -18.09 -1.42
CA PHE A 51 7.91 -17.08 -0.93
C PHE A 51 7.19 -15.82 -0.42
N GLY A 52 6.11 -15.42 -1.07
CA GLY A 52 5.25 -14.32 -0.62
C GLY A 52 4.59 -14.60 0.74
N GLY A 53 4.40 -15.86 1.12
CA GLY A 53 3.93 -16.21 2.47
C GLY A 53 4.97 -15.84 3.53
N ALA A 54 6.25 -16.15 3.29
CA ALA A 54 7.34 -15.70 4.16
C ALA A 54 7.47 -14.17 4.17
N THR A 55 7.26 -13.51 3.01
CA THR A 55 7.21 -12.04 2.93
C THR A 55 6.08 -11.45 3.76
N ALA A 56 4.88 -12.03 3.72
CA ALA A 56 3.74 -11.59 4.52
C ALA A 56 4.03 -11.70 6.02
N VAL A 57 4.67 -12.78 6.46
CA VAL A 57 5.13 -12.94 7.85
C VAL A 57 6.18 -11.89 8.21
N LEU A 58 7.19 -11.68 7.37
CA LEU A 58 8.23 -10.68 7.62
C LEU A 58 7.66 -9.25 7.66
N ALA A 59 6.66 -8.95 6.84
CA ALA A 59 6.01 -7.65 6.81
C ALA A 59 5.35 -7.31 8.16
N LEU A 60 4.89 -8.29 8.95
CA LEU A 60 4.36 -8.03 10.29
C LEU A 60 5.40 -7.44 11.25
N VAL A 61 6.67 -7.80 11.05
CA VAL A 61 7.81 -7.31 11.85
C VAL A 61 8.28 -5.95 11.35
N LYS A 62 8.27 -5.75 10.03
CA LYS A 62 8.79 -4.53 9.40
C LYS A 62 7.80 -3.39 9.38
N GLU A 63 6.51 -3.70 9.28
CA GLU A 63 5.44 -2.71 9.11
C GLU A 63 4.43 -2.78 10.24
N ALA A 64 4.35 -1.70 11.02
CA ALA A 64 3.44 -1.61 12.16
C ALA A 64 1.96 -1.59 11.74
N GLN A 65 1.67 -1.15 10.52
CA GLN A 65 0.30 -0.94 10.01
C GLN A 65 -0.49 -2.24 9.83
N PHE A 66 0.15 -3.32 9.37
CA PHE A 66 -0.53 -4.61 9.19
C PHE A 66 -0.94 -5.22 10.51
N LYS A 67 -2.16 -5.74 10.61
CA LYS A 67 -2.73 -6.31 11.85
C LYS A 67 -2.53 -7.80 11.98
N CYS A 68 -2.50 -8.53 10.87
CA CYS A 68 -2.22 -9.96 10.79
C CYS A 68 -1.73 -10.33 9.39
N ALA A 69 -1.27 -11.57 9.23
CA ALA A 69 -0.85 -12.12 7.95
C ALA A 69 -1.59 -13.42 7.61
N VAL A 70 -1.84 -13.63 6.32
CA VAL A 70 -2.30 -14.92 5.78
C VAL A 70 -1.23 -15.47 4.83
N ALA A 71 -0.64 -16.59 5.19
CA ALA A 71 0.46 -17.21 4.48
C ALA A 71 -0.04 -18.49 3.78
N LEU A 72 -0.13 -18.42 2.45
CA LEU A 72 -0.64 -19.50 1.61
C LEU A 72 0.52 -20.37 1.15
N ASP A 73 0.55 -21.62 1.60
CA ASP A 73 1.62 -22.57 1.28
C ASP A 73 3.02 -21.98 1.43
N ALA A 74 3.25 -21.35 2.58
CA ALA A 74 4.43 -20.52 2.75
C ALA A 74 5.72 -21.35 2.63
N TRP A 75 6.65 -20.87 1.84
CA TRP A 75 8.02 -21.39 1.82
C TRP A 75 8.82 -20.62 2.87
N MET A 76 8.89 -21.16 4.09
CA MET A 76 9.48 -20.47 5.25
C MET A 76 11.02 -20.48 5.28
N PHE A 77 11.68 -21.20 4.37
CA PHE A 77 13.14 -21.29 4.29
C PHE A 77 13.85 -19.92 4.20
N PRO A 78 13.36 -18.94 3.41
CA PRO A 78 14.01 -17.63 3.30
C PRO A 78 13.87 -16.76 4.55
N LEU A 79 12.99 -17.11 5.50
CA LEU A 79 12.80 -16.32 6.71
C LEU A 79 13.88 -16.65 7.75
N GLU A 80 14.68 -15.65 8.10
CA GLU A 80 15.75 -15.81 9.09
C GLU A 80 15.22 -16.21 10.48
N ASN A 81 15.94 -17.08 11.19
CA ASN A 81 15.59 -17.51 12.55
C ASN A 81 15.44 -16.34 13.54
N SER A 82 16.13 -15.22 13.30
CA SER A 82 16.06 -14.01 14.13
C SER A 82 14.72 -13.26 14.02
N ALA A 83 13.91 -13.56 13.00
CA ALA A 83 12.63 -12.92 12.75
C ALA A 83 11.48 -13.54 13.55
N TYR A 84 11.47 -14.87 13.76
CA TYR A 84 10.35 -15.59 14.40
C TYR A 84 9.95 -14.99 15.75
N PRO A 85 10.86 -14.71 16.71
CA PRO A 85 10.47 -14.15 18.00
C PRO A 85 9.89 -12.74 17.93
N LYS A 86 10.06 -12.05 16.80
CA LYS A 86 9.57 -10.69 16.56
C LYS A 86 8.18 -10.68 15.94
N VAL A 87 7.69 -11.83 15.45
CA VAL A 87 6.33 -11.96 14.90
C VAL A 87 5.35 -12.07 16.06
N THR A 88 4.87 -10.92 16.55
CA THR A 88 3.93 -10.85 17.68
C THR A 88 2.46 -10.79 17.24
N LYS A 89 2.22 -10.51 15.95
CA LYS A 89 0.88 -10.38 15.37
C LYS A 89 0.38 -11.73 14.84
N PRO A 90 -0.94 -11.97 14.79
CA PRO A 90 -1.49 -13.25 14.34
C PRO A 90 -1.09 -13.61 12.91
N VAL A 91 -0.81 -14.90 12.68
CA VAL A 91 -0.54 -15.47 11.36
C VAL A 91 -1.43 -16.68 11.13
N LEU A 92 -2.12 -16.72 10.00
CA LEU A 92 -2.84 -17.89 9.51
C LEU A 92 -2.05 -18.57 8.39
N PHE A 93 -1.66 -19.82 8.60
CA PHE A 93 -1.08 -20.66 7.55
C PHE A 93 -2.17 -21.53 6.91
N ILE A 94 -2.29 -21.45 5.58
CA ILE A 94 -3.18 -22.31 4.78
C ILE A 94 -2.28 -23.10 3.84
N ASN A 95 -2.16 -24.41 4.06
CA ASN A 95 -1.25 -25.26 3.32
C ASN A 95 -2.00 -26.28 2.45
N THR A 96 -1.43 -26.60 1.28
CA THR A 96 -1.83 -27.79 0.54
C THR A 96 -1.15 -29.02 1.12
N GLU A 97 -1.72 -30.19 0.85
CA GLU A 97 -1.26 -31.46 1.40
C GLU A 97 0.16 -31.83 0.93
N SER A 98 0.48 -31.56 -0.34
CA SER A 98 1.67 -32.14 -0.99
C SER A 98 2.88 -31.21 -1.06
N PHE A 99 2.72 -29.90 -0.80
CA PHE A 99 3.83 -28.96 -0.91
C PHE A 99 4.73 -28.93 0.33
N GLN A 100 4.15 -29.15 1.52
CA GLN A 100 4.88 -28.98 2.79
C GLN A 100 5.65 -30.23 3.20
N THR A 101 6.82 -30.01 3.81
CA THR A 101 7.57 -31.04 4.54
C THR A 101 7.40 -30.86 6.05
N ALA A 102 7.71 -31.91 6.83
CA ALA A 102 7.70 -31.82 8.29
C ALA A 102 8.62 -30.69 8.82
N GLU A 103 9.76 -30.46 8.16
CA GLU A 103 10.67 -29.36 8.50
C GLU A 103 10.04 -27.99 8.23
N SER A 104 9.37 -27.84 7.07
CA SER A 104 8.68 -26.60 6.72
C SER A 104 7.57 -26.27 7.73
N VAL A 105 6.76 -27.28 8.08
CA VAL A 105 5.70 -27.13 9.10
C VAL A 105 6.28 -26.81 10.48
N ALA A 106 7.42 -27.40 10.85
CA ALA A 106 8.09 -27.07 12.11
C ALA A 106 8.52 -25.59 12.17
N LYS A 107 8.96 -25.01 11.04
CA LYS A 107 9.27 -23.58 10.96
C LYS A 107 8.01 -22.72 11.14
N MET A 108 6.87 -23.12 10.58
CA MET A 108 5.60 -22.38 10.74
C MET A 108 5.06 -22.36 12.17
N LYS A 109 5.45 -23.35 13.00
CA LYS A 109 4.99 -23.49 14.39
C LYS A 109 5.91 -22.82 15.41
N LYS A 110 7.04 -22.24 14.99
CA LYS A 110 7.95 -21.48 15.85
C LYS A 110 7.38 -20.11 16.18
#